data_AF-A0A9D9MUU3-F1
#
_entry.id   AF-A0A9D9MUU3-F1
#
_cell.length_a   1.000
_cell.length_b   1.000
_cell.length_c   1.000
_cell.angle_alpha   90.00
_cell.angle_beta   90.00
_cell.angle_gamma   90.00
#
_symmetry.space_group_name_H-M   'P 1'
#
loop_
_entity.id
_entity.type
_entity.pdbx_description
1 polymer ?
#
loop_
_entity_poly.entity_id
_entity_poly.type
_entity_poly.pdbx_seq_one_letter_code
_entity_poly.pdbx_strand_id
1 'polypeptide(L)'
;MQKLLSLIVVLCLSVSYSFGQKAKLQTAINFYKVPYQQYDKAKEAIDEAVNHEQTKGMAKTWYYKGLIYSALYSSEKYGSLCNNCLVEANDAFKKAMEIEPNNEWAGEIQLNQMQLMSQVFNKGVG
;
A
#
# COMPACT_ATOMS: atom_id res chain seq x y z
N MET A 1 -36.99 11.88 33.93
CA MET A 1 -36.01 12.51 33.03
C MET A 1 -34.55 12.12 33.30
N GLN A 2 -34.16 11.77 34.54
CA GLN A 2 -32.77 11.36 34.85
C GLN A 2 -32.32 10.06 34.13
N LYS A 3 -33.21 9.08 33.94
CA LYS A 3 -32.91 7.85 33.18
C LYS A 3 -32.76 8.09 31.66
N LEU A 4 -33.32 9.19 31.14
CA LEU A 4 -33.20 9.58 29.73
C LEU A 4 -31.86 10.30 29.46
N LEU A 5 -31.38 11.07 30.43
CA LEU A 5 -30.06 11.71 30.40
C LEU A 5 -28.91 10.69 30.42
N SER A 6 -29.04 9.60 31.18
CA SER A 6 -28.04 8.52 31.19
C SER A 6 -27.95 7.76 29.85
N LEU A 7 -29.03 7.72 29.06
CA LEU A 7 -29.04 7.04 27.75
C LEU A 7 -28.38 7.88 26.65
N ILE A 8 -28.42 9.21 26.76
CA ILE A 8 -27.84 10.15 25.80
C ILE A 8 -26.31 10.26 25.96
N VAL A 9 -25.79 10.16 27.19
CA VAL A 9 -24.34 10.22 27.47
C VAL A 9 -23.60 8.98 26.93
N VAL A 10 -24.26 7.82 26.86
CA VAL A 10 -23.68 6.58 26.30
C VAL A 10 -23.64 6.60 24.77
N LEU A 11 -24.54 7.34 24.11
CA LEU A 11 -24.63 7.41 22.64
C LEU A 11 -23.60 8.37 22.01
N CYS A 12 -23.04 9.30 22.78
CA CYS A 12 -22.04 10.26 22.29
C CYS A 12 -20.60 9.70 22.24
N LEU A 13 -20.33 8.49 22.75
CA LEU A 13 -18.97 7.93 22.82
C LEU A 13 -18.55 7.10 21.59
N SER A 14 -19.42 6.93 20.59
CA SER A 14 -19.17 6.00 19.47
C SER A 14 -18.69 6.64 18.16
N VAL A 15 -18.45 7.96 18.08
CA VAL A 15 -18.24 8.62 16.77
C VAL A 15 -16.76 8.91 16.42
N SER A 16 -15.79 8.64 17.30
CA SER A 16 -14.40 9.04 17.05
C SER A 16 -13.52 8.02 16.30
N TYR A 17 -14.05 6.86 15.89
CA TYR A 17 -13.20 5.76 15.40
C TYR A 17 -12.84 5.80 13.91
N SER A 18 -13.48 6.63 13.08
CA SER A 18 -13.42 6.42 11.62
C SER A 18 -12.26 7.12 10.88
N PHE A 19 -11.59 8.12 11.46
CA PHE A 19 -10.58 8.91 10.73
C PHE A 19 -9.13 8.41 10.88
N GLY A 20 -8.80 7.62 11.91
CA GLY A 20 -7.43 7.10 12.14
C GLY A 20 -7.13 5.75 11.46
N GLN A 21 -8.15 5.09 10.96
CA GLN A 21 -8.17 3.66 10.61
C GLN A 21 -7.33 3.28 9.37
N LYS A 22 -7.17 4.20 8.41
CA LYS A 22 -6.35 4.00 7.19
C LYS A 22 -5.10 4.88 7.17
N ALA A 23 -4.70 5.42 8.32
CA ALA A 23 -3.62 6.41 8.41
C ALA A 23 -2.34 5.91 7.75
N LYS A 24 -1.94 4.66 7.99
CA LYS A 24 -0.71 4.08 7.44
C LYS A 24 -0.69 3.97 5.92
N LEU A 25 -1.81 3.55 5.31
CA LEU A 25 -1.93 3.54 3.84
C LEU A 25 -1.77 4.96 3.28
N GLN A 26 -2.44 5.95 3.88
CA GLN A 26 -2.33 7.33 3.41
C GLN A 26 -0.90 7.88 3.60
N THR A 27 -0.25 7.55 4.71
CA THR A 27 1.15 7.88 4.97
C THR A 27 2.07 7.29 3.91
N ALA A 28 1.90 6.00 3.57
CA ALA A 28 2.69 5.35 2.52
C ALA A 28 2.53 6.06 1.16
N ILE A 29 1.29 6.38 0.77
CA ILE A 29 0.98 7.10 -0.46
C ILE A 29 1.65 8.48 -0.48
N ASN A 30 1.59 9.20 0.64
CA ASN A 30 2.18 10.54 0.75
C ASN A 30 3.71 10.49 0.60
N PHE A 31 4.38 9.54 1.27
CA PHE A 31 5.84 9.41 1.15
C PHE A 31 6.30 8.90 -0.21
N TYR A 32 5.49 8.07 -0.88
CA TYR A 32 5.76 7.60 -2.24
C TYR A 32 5.70 8.75 -3.26
N LYS A 33 4.69 9.62 -3.16
CA LYS A 33 4.45 10.67 -4.16
C LYS A 33 5.42 11.85 -4.03
N VAL A 34 5.55 12.58 -5.13
CA VAL A 34 6.17 13.92 -5.17
C VAL A 34 5.37 14.85 -4.23
N PRO A 35 6.03 15.75 -3.47
CA PRO A 35 7.46 16.08 -3.52
C PRO A 35 8.37 15.24 -2.63
N TYR A 36 7.85 14.26 -1.90
CA TYR A 36 8.63 13.57 -0.87
C TYR A 36 9.56 12.51 -1.44
N GLN A 37 9.01 11.52 -2.16
CA GLN A 37 9.76 10.37 -2.70
C GLN A 37 10.72 9.74 -1.66
N GLN A 38 10.24 9.65 -0.41
CA GLN A 38 10.95 9.05 0.72
C GLN A 38 10.56 7.57 0.77
N TYR A 39 11.13 6.77 -0.15
CA TYR A 39 10.71 5.39 -0.36
C TYR A 39 11.04 4.47 0.81
N ASP A 40 12.02 4.81 1.63
CA ASP A 40 12.30 4.18 2.93
C ASP A 40 11.09 4.26 3.86
N LYS A 41 10.52 5.45 4.05
CA LYS A 41 9.34 5.66 4.89
C LYS A 41 8.06 5.14 4.25
N ALA A 42 7.97 5.23 2.93
CA ALA A 42 6.86 4.64 2.19
C ALA A 42 6.83 3.11 2.38
N LYS A 43 7.99 2.45 2.35
CA LYS A 43 8.15 1.01 2.61
C LYS A 43 7.67 0.65 4.02
N GLU A 44 8.15 1.34 5.04
CA GLU A 44 7.74 1.11 6.43
C GLU A 44 6.22 1.21 6.59
N ALA A 45 5.63 2.30 6.10
CA ALA A 45 4.21 2.54 6.22
C ALA A 45 3.34 1.53 5.43
N ILE A 46 3.80 1.09 4.24
CA ILE A 46 3.04 0.13 3.44
C ILE A 46 3.14 -1.29 3.99
N ASP A 47 4.28 -1.66 4.57
CA ASP A 47 4.48 -2.96 5.22
C ASP A 47 3.58 -3.11 6.45
N GLU A 48 3.34 -2.02 7.18
CA GLU A 48 2.31 -2.01 8.23
C GLU A 48 0.89 -2.10 7.64
N ALA A 49 0.60 -1.35 6.58
CA ALA A 49 -0.73 -1.28 5.99
C ALA A 49 -1.19 -2.63 5.40
N VAL A 50 -0.30 -3.44 4.83
CA VAL A 50 -0.66 -4.78 4.32
C VAL A 50 -1.02 -5.78 5.41
N ASN A 51 -0.62 -5.53 6.66
CA ASN A 51 -0.91 -6.39 7.81
C ASN A 51 -2.11 -5.91 8.64
N HIS A 52 -2.47 -4.63 8.53
CA HIS A 52 -3.55 -4.04 9.30
C HIS A 52 -4.94 -4.49 8.80
N GLU A 53 -5.84 -4.80 9.72
CA GLU A 53 -7.10 -5.51 9.43
C GLU A 53 -7.99 -4.81 8.39
N GLN A 54 -7.98 -3.49 8.39
CA GLN A 54 -8.85 -2.69 7.52
C GLN A 54 -8.26 -2.41 6.15
N THR A 55 -6.94 -2.55 5.99
CA THR A 55 -6.22 -2.21 4.76
C THR A 55 -5.70 -3.45 4.05
N LYS A 56 -5.48 -4.57 4.75
CA LYS A 56 -5.05 -5.85 4.16
C LYS A 56 -6.03 -6.40 3.11
N GLY A 57 -7.32 -6.07 3.23
CA GLY A 57 -8.37 -6.46 2.27
C GLY A 57 -8.61 -5.46 1.14
N MET A 58 -7.83 -4.38 1.04
CA MET A 58 -8.02 -3.35 0.03
C MET A 58 -7.05 -3.55 -1.13
N ALA A 59 -7.56 -3.68 -2.36
CA ALA A 59 -6.73 -3.75 -3.57
C ALA A 59 -5.75 -2.57 -3.65
N LYS A 60 -6.20 -1.37 -3.27
CA LYS A 60 -5.37 -0.15 -3.18
C LYS A 60 -4.09 -0.33 -2.36
N THR A 61 -4.17 -1.02 -1.22
CA THR A 61 -3.00 -1.25 -0.35
C THR A 61 -1.94 -2.05 -1.08
N TRP A 62 -2.35 -3.12 -1.74
CA TRP A 62 -1.45 -4.01 -2.46
C TRP A 62 -0.93 -3.38 -3.74
N TYR A 63 -1.74 -2.60 -4.44
CA TYR A 63 -1.30 -1.80 -5.59
C TYR A 63 -0.19 -0.82 -5.20
N TYR A 64 -0.36 -0.05 -4.12
CA TYR A 64 0.68 0.87 -3.65
C TYR A 64 1.92 0.14 -3.12
N LYS A 65 1.78 -1.06 -2.52
CA LYS A 65 2.94 -1.90 -2.20
C LYS A 65 3.72 -2.25 -3.48
N GLY A 66 3.02 -2.67 -4.54
CA GLY A 66 3.62 -2.94 -5.84
C GLY A 66 4.42 -1.76 -6.39
N LEU A 67 3.83 -0.56 -6.39
CA LEU A 67 4.49 0.66 -6.84
C LEU A 67 5.72 1.02 -5.99
N ILE A 68 5.58 1.00 -4.67
CA ILE A 68 6.66 1.37 -3.73
C ILE A 68 7.84 0.41 -3.90
N TYR A 69 7.60 -0.89 -3.98
CA TYR A 69 8.67 -1.88 -4.15
C TYR A 69 9.33 -1.79 -5.54
N SER A 70 8.57 -1.45 -6.59
CA SER A 70 9.14 -1.15 -7.91
C SER A 70 10.04 0.09 -7.89
N ALA A 71 9.63 1.12 -7.14
CA ALA A 71 10.41 2.34 -6.97
C ALA A 71 11.65 2.15 -6.11
N LEU A 72 11.59 1.30 -5.07
CA LEU A 72 12.77 0.88 -4.30
C LEU A 72 13.80 0.25 -5.22
N TYR A 73 13.41 -0.75 -6.02
CA TYR A 73 14.31 -1.40 -6.95
C TYR A 73 14.98 -0.43 -7.93
N SER A 74 14.20 0.52 -8.45
CA SER A 74 14.66 1.50 -9.44
C SER A 74 15.51 2.62 -8.83
N SER A 75 15.61 2.69 -7.50
CA SER A 75 16.36 3.73 -6.79
C SER A 75 17.76 3.25 -6.44
N GLU A 76 18.79 3.98 -6.86
CA GLU A 76 20.16 3.75 -6.41
C GLU A 76 20.31 3.92 -4.90
N LYS A 77 19.59 4.88 -4.32
CA LYS A 77 19.63 5.19 -2.88
C LYS A 77 18.92 4.15 -2.02
N TYR A 78 17.78 3.65 -2.49
CA TYR A 78 16.88 2.84 -1.66
C TYR A 78 16.80 1.36 -2.10
N GLY A 79 17.42 0.97 -3.21
CA GLY A 79 17.36 -0.39 -3.73
C GLY A 79 17.91 -1.44 -2.77
N SER A 80 18.85 -1.08 -1.90
CA SER A 80 19.38 -1.99 -0.86
C SER A 80 18.41 -2.25 0.29
N LEU A 81 17.29 -1.52 0.40
CA LEU A 81 16.29 -1.72 1.45
C LEU A 81 15.42 -2.96 1.22
N CYS A 82 15.60 -3.64 0.09
CA CYS A 82 14.85 -4.84 -0.19
C CYS A 82 15.61 -5.76 -1.18
N ASN A 83 15.72 -7.03 -0.83
CA ASN A 83 16.53 -7.99 -1.58
C ASN A 83 15.82 -8.50 -2.85
N ASN A 84 14.49 -8.64 -2.79
CA ASN A 84 13.67 -9.26 -3.83
C ASN A 84 12.55 -8.33 -4.33
N CYS A 85 12.88 -7.05 -4.55
CA CYS A 85 11.86 -6.02 -4.74
C CYS A 85 10.94 -6.25 -5.94
N LEU A 86 11.48 -6.76 -7.03
CA LEU A 86 10.68 -7.08 -8.20
C LEU A 86 9.68 -8.21 -7.94
N VAL A 87 10.07 -9.21 -7.14
CA VAL A 87 9.19 -10.33 -6.75
C VAL A 87 8.09 -9.82 -5.82
N GLU A 88 8.47 -9.11 -4.76
CA GLU A 88 7.53 -8.50 -3.80
C GLU A 88 6.55 -7.54 -4.50
N ALA A 89 7.02 -6.75 -5.46
CA ALA A 89 6.18 -5.85 -6.24
C ALA A 89 5.16 -6.63 -7.08
N ASN A 90 5.62 -7.66 -7.79
CA ASN A 90 4.77 -8.49 -8.62
C ASN A 90 3.71 -9.25 -7.80
N ASP A 91 4.09 -9.82 -6.66
CA ASP A 91 3.17 -10.54 -5.78
C ASP A 91 2.13 -9.60 -5.18
N ALA A 92 2.52 -8.36 -4.84
CA ALA A 92 1.58 -7.34 -4.40
C ALA A 92 0.59 -6.95 -5.51
N PHE A 93 1.06 -6.79 -6.75
CA PHE A 93 0.17 -6.52 -7.89
C PHE A 93 -0.79 -7.67 -8.16
N LYS A 94 -0.33 -8.92 -8.12
CA LYS A 94 -1.22 -10.09 -8.19
C LYS A 94 -2.26 -10.06 -7.08
N LYS A 95 -1.85 -9.73 -5.85
CA LYS A 95 -2.77 -9.66 -4.72
C LYS A 95 -3.84 -8.58 -4.89
N ALA A 96 -3.48 -7.43 -5.45
CA ALA A 96 -4.45 -6.38 -5.78
C ALA A 96 -5.51 -6.89 -6.79
N MET A 97 -5.07 -7.63 -7.82
CA MET A 97 -5.95 -8.22 -8.82
C MET A 97 -6.77 -9.40 -8.28
N GLU A 98 -6.27 -10.16 -7.30
CA GLU A 98 -7.06 -11.20 -6.61
C GLU A 98 -8.21 -10.62 -5.79
N ILE A 99 -7.95 -9.50 -5.10
CA ILE A 99 -8.95 -8.82 -4.26
C ILE A 99 -10.03 -8.18 -5.13
N GLU A 100 -9.62 -7.47 -6.18
CA GLU A 100 -10.53 -6.76 -7.07
C GLU A 100 -10.00 -6.83 -8.52
N PRO A 101 -10.39 -7.84 -9.31
CA PRO A 101 -9.86 -8.05 -10.66
C PRO A 101 -10.11 -6.90 -11.65
N ASN A 102 -11.18 -6.12 -11.43
CA ASN A 102 -11.59 -5.01 -12.28
C ASN A 102 -11.40 -3.65 -11.59
N ASN A 103 -10.40 -3.54 -10.72
CA ASN A 103 -10.09 -2.27 -10.04
C ASN A 103 -9.61 -1.19 -11.03
N GLU A 104 -9.66 0.07 -10.62
CA GLU A 104 -9.26 1.23 -11.44
C GLU A 104 -7.80 1.18 -11.93
N TRP A 105 -6.93 0.40 -11.27
CA TRP A 105 -5.51 0.23 -11.61
C TRP A 105 -5.21 -1.03 -12.43
N ALA A 106 -6.20 -1.84 -12.82
CA ALA A 106 -5.96 -3.13 -13.48
C ALA A 106 -5.07 -3.02 -14.73
N GLY A 107 -5.32 -2.00 -15.58
CA GLY A 107 -4.48 -1.72 -16.75
C GLY A 107 -3.05 -1.30 -16.38
N GLU A 108 -2.91 -0.43 -15.37
CA GLU A 108 -1.60 -0.02 -14.86
C GLU A 108 -0.82 -1.19 -14.24
N ILE A 109 -1.50 -2.06 -13.52
CA ILE A 109 -0.92 -3.27 -12.93
C ILE A 109 -0.31 -4.15 -14.02
N GLN A 110 -1.06 -4.40 -15.10
CA GLN A 110 -0.55 -5.17 -16.25
C GLN A 110 0.69 -4.53 -16.88
N LEU A 111 0.66 -3.21 -17.10
CA LEU A 111 1.81 -2.47 -17.64
C LEU A 111 3.04 -2.58 -16.73
N ASN A 112 2.86 -2.37 -15.42
CA ASN A 112 3.95 -2.50 -14.44
C ASN A 112 4.52 -3.92 -14.42
N GLN A 113 3.67 -4.96 -14.41
CA GLN A 113 4.14 -6.36 -14.43
C GLN A 113 4.98 -6.68 -15.67
N MET A 114 4.61 -6.18 -16.84
CA MET A 114 5.42 -6.34 -18.06
C MET A 114 6.79 -5.66 -17.93
N GLN A 115 6.84 -4.46 -17.33
CA GLN A 115 8.10 -3.76 -17.07
C GLN A 115 8.99 -4.50 -16.08
N LEU A 116 8.41 -5.02 -14.98
CA LEU A 116 9.15 -5.81 -13.99
C LEU A 116 9.79 -7.05 -14.62
N MET A 117 9.06 -7.78 -15.47
CA MET A 117 9.62 -8.95 -16.19
C MET A 117 10.81 -8.55 -17.07
N SER A 118 10.70 -7.47 -17.84
CA SER A 118 11.81 -6.94 -18.65
C SER A 118 13.05 -6.61 -17.78
N GLN A 119 12.84 -5.98 -16.62
CA GLN A 119 13.92 -5.65 -15.69
C GLN A 119 14.62 -6.89 -15.10
N VAL A 120 13.88 -7.97 -14.83
CA VAL A 120 14.46 -9.25 -14.39
C VAL A 120 15.30 -9.87 -15.50
N PHE A 121 14.78 -9.94 -16.73
CA PHE A 121 15.51 -10.52 -17.86
C PHE A 121 16.80 -9.76 -18.16
N ASN A 122 16.77 -8.42 -18.16
CA ASN A 122 17.95 -7.61 -18.44
C ASN A 122 19.07 -7.78 -17.40
N LYS A 123 18.75 -8.13 -16.14
CA LYS A 123 19.76 -8.41 -15.11
C LYS A 123 20.21 -9.88 -15.07
N GLY A 124 19.40 -10.81 -15.54
CA GLY A 124 19.76 -12.24 -15.63
C GLY A 124 20.64 -12.59 -16.82
N VAL A 125 20.79 -11.68 -17.79
CA VAL A 125 21.60 -11.83 -19.01
C VAL A 125 22.93 -11.05 -18.91
N GLY A 126 23.25 -10.49 -17.74
CA GLY A 126 24.46 -9.72 -17.47
C GLY A 126 25.48 -10.45 -16.62
#